data_AF-A0A3Q3BUS3-F1
#
_entry.id   AF-A0A3Q3BUS3-F1
#
_cell.length_a   1.000
_cell.length_b   1.000
_cell.length_c   1.000
_cell.angle_alpha   90.00
_cell.angle_beta   90.00
_cell.angle_gamma   90.00
#
_symmetry.space_group_name_H-M   'P 1'
#
loop_
_entity.id
_entity.type
_entity.pdbx_description
1 polymer ?
#
loop_
_entity_poly.entity_id
_entity_poly.type
_entity_poly.pdbx_seq_one_letter_code
_entity_poly.pdbx_strand_id
1 'polypeptide(L)'
;MSMRRKTELNAEGFTVKATLKNAVVVGPRASRVFHECPAKPSTFRKYYERGELPIAVKHENRGNSIAWKVDVETLDYHHYLPLFFDGLTETAFPYELFARQGIHDMLDRGGPKILPVIPQLIMPIRNALNTRNHQVMCTTVKVLQHLVMSADKVGEALVPYFRQILTVFNLFKNKRSAVKLCPLVNRPPQSVPCACLHPCSLSSFSSPQPSSSCPSLSAKQNWLSLGAIIHLHPPPPPTPDALAAWLVSDK
;
A
#
# COMPACT_ATOMS: atom_id res chain seq x y z
N MET A 1 -9.33 -66.08 -12.66
CA MET A 1 -9.11 -65.08 -13.74
C MET A 1 -8.62 -63.78 -13.10
N SER A 2 -7.37 -63.40 -13.32
CA SER A 2 -6.77 -62.20 -12.72
C SER A 2 -7.30 -60.95 -13.42
N MET A 3 -8.08 -60.12 -12.72
CA MET A 3 -8.50 -58.82 -13.23
C MET A 3 -7.27 -57.91 -13.37
N ARG A 4 -6.79 -57.72 -14.60
CA ARG A 4 -5.79 -56.69 -14.92
C ARG A 4 -6.36 -55.33 -14.53
N ARG A 5 -5.87 -54.75 -13.43
CA ARG A 5 -6.13 -53.35 -13.07
C ARG A 5 -5.71 -52.48 -14.27
N LYS A 6 -6.68 -51.83 -14.90
CA LYS A 6 -6.43 -50.90 -16.00
C LYS A 6 -5.62 -49.73 -15.46
N THR A 7 -4.42 -49.53 -15.98
CA THR A 7 -3.55 -48.42 -15.60
C THR A 7 -4.20 -47.13 -16.13
N GLU A 8 -4.54 -46.23 -15.21
CA GLU A 8 -5.03 -44.89 -15.55
C GLU A 8 -3.91 -44.08 -16.18
N LEU A 9 -4.21 -43.41 -17.29
CA LEU A 9 -3.26 -42.59 -18.03
C LEU A 9 -3.55 -41.11 -17.76
N ASN A 10 -2.55 -40.36 -17.31
CA ASN A 10 -2.69 -38.91 -17.21
C ASN A 10 -2.65 -38.30 -18.61
N ALA A 11 -3.68 -37.55 -18.98
CA ALA A 11 -3.76 -36.85 -20.26
C ALA A 11 -3.83 -35.33 -20.04
N GLU A 12 -3.19 -34.58 -20.94
CA GLU A 12 -3.39 -33.14 -21.02
C GLU A 12 -4.76 -32.84 -21.61
N GLY A 13 -5.38 -31.74 -21.15
CA GLY A 13 -6.65 -31.26 -21.68
C GLY A 13 -6.57 -31.02 -23.19
N PHE A 14 -7.73 -31.11 -23.86
CA PHE A 14 -7.86 -30.84 -25.31
C PHE A 14 -6.99 -31.71 -26.23
N THR A 15 -6.56 -32.90 -25.77
CA THR A 15 -5.78 -33.86 -26.56
C THR A 15 -6.61 -35.11 -26.88
N VAL A 16 -6.34 -35.80 -28.01
CA VAL A 16 -7.02 -37.07 -28.36
C VAL A 16 -6.92 -38.12 -27.24
N LYS A 17 -5.80 -38.15 -26.50
CA LYS A 17 -5.61 -39.02 -25.32
C LYS A 17 -6.60 -38.73 -24.19
N ALA A 18 -7.10 -37.50 -24.06
CA ALA A 18 -8.09 -37.13 -23.05
C ALA A 18 -9.48 -37.74 -23.30
N THR A 19 -9.77 -38.16 -24.53
CA THR A 19 -11.03 -38.85 -24.89
C THR A 19 -11.02 -40.36 -24.60
N LEU A 20 -9.88 -40.92 -24.19
CA LEU A 20 -9.78 -42.35 -23.87
C LEU A 20 -10.47 -42.67 -22.53
N LYS A 21 -11.17 -43.81 -22.48
CA LYS A 21 -11.96 -44.23 -21.30
C LYS A 21 -11.12 -44.51 -20.03
N ASN A 22 -9.81 -44.66 -20.17
CA ASN A 22 -8.86 -44.87 -19.07
C ASN A 22 -7.96 -43.66 -18.84
N ALA A 23 -8.28 -42.51 -19.43
CA ALA A 23 -7.51 -41.29 -19.24
C ALA A 23 -8.12 -40.40 -18.16
N VAL A 24 -7.29 -39.92 -17.24
CA VAL A 24 -7.63 -38.89 -16.27
C VAL A 24 -7.04 -37.58 -16.78
N VAL A 25 -7.90 -36.61 -17.07
CA VAL A 25 -7.47 -35.30 -17.58
C VAL A 25 -6.93 -34.47 -16.43
N VAL A 26 -5.65 -34.13 -16.49
CA VAL A 26 -5.04 -33.24 -15.50
C VAL A 26 -5.53 -31.82 -15.76
N GLY A 27 -6.10 -31.19 -14.73
CA GLY A 27 -6.52 -29.80 -14.81
C GLY A 27 -5.35 -28.86 -15.15
N PRO A 28 -5.63 -27.67 -15.72
CA PRO A 28 -4.59 -26.69 -15.99
C PRO A 28 -3.83 -26.33 -14.70
N ARG A 29 -2.54 -26.00 -14.84
CA ARG A 29 -1.70 -25.64 -13.68
C ARG A 29 -2.39 -24.54 -12.88
N ALA A 30 -2.44 -24.71 -11.56
CA ALA A 30 -3.05 -23.72 -10.67
C ALA A 30 -2.47 -22.34 -10.93
N SER A 31 -3.35 -21.39 -11.25
CA SER A 31 -2.97 -20.01 -11.51
C SER A 31 -2.47 -19.40 -10.21
N ARG A 32 -1.14 -19.25 -10.08
CA ARG A 32 -0.50 -18.68 -8.88
C ARG A 32 -0.62 -17.15 -8.80
N VAL A 33 -1.62 -16.57 -9.48
CA VAL A 33 -1.79 -15.12 -9.66
C VAL A 33 -2.03 -14.38 -8.34
N PHE A 34 -2.58 -15.05 -7.32
CA PHE A 34 -2.79 -14.44 -6.00
C PHE A 34 -1.73 -14.81 -4.97
N HIS A 35 -0.75 -15.64 -5.31
CA HIS A 35 0.32 -15.98 -4.39
C HIS A 35 1.31 -14.82 -4.29
N GLU A 36 1.79 -14.55 -3.08
CA GLU A 36 2.83 -13.55 -2.84
C GLU A 36 4.06 -13.85 -3.69
N CYS A 37 4.60 -12.80 -4.31
CA CYS A 37 5.85 -12.88 -5.04
C CYS A 37 6.94 -12.34 -4.10
N PRO A 38 7.84 -13.18 -3.57
CA PRO A 38 8.89 -12.71 -2.68
C PRO A 38 9.76 -11.70 -3.44
N ALA A 39 9.89 -10.50 -2.88
CA ALA A 39 10.72 -9.46 -3.47
C ALA A 39 12.20 -9.83 -3.35
N LYS A 40 12.99 -9.44 -4.35
CA LYS A 40 14.46 -9.49 -4.25
C LYS A 40 14.91 -8.54 -3.15
N PRO A 41 16.09 -8.75 -2.52
CA PRO A 41 16.63 -7.80 -1.56
C PRO A 41 16.74 -6.42 -2.21
N SER A 42 16.11 -5.40 -1.62
CA SER A 42 16.10 -4.06 -2.21
C SER A 42 17.50 -3.45 -2.25
N THR A 43 17.68 -2.53 -3.18
CA THR A 43 18.87 -1.66 -3.23
C THR A 43 18.94 -0.81 -1.96
N PHE A 44 17.78 -0.38 -1.46
CA PHE A 44 17.65 0.35 -0.19
C PHE A 44 18.34 -0.37 0.97
N ARG A 45 18.09 -1.67 1.12
CA ARG A 45 18.70 -2.48 2.19
C ARG A 45 20.23 -2.47 2.12
N LYS A 46 20.81 -2.57 0.92
CA LYS A 46 22.27 -2.52 0.73
C LYS A 46 22.85 -1.17 1.12
N TYR A 47 22.17 -0.07 0.78
CA TYR A 47 22.61 1.28 1.16
C TYR A 47 22.52 1.50 2.67
N TYR A 48 21.51 0.93 3.32
CA TYR A 48 21.38 0.96 4.77
C TYR A 48 22.52 0.18 5.45
N GLU A 49 22.77 -1.06 5.03
CA GLU A 49 23.83 -1.91 5.58
C GLU A 49 25.23 -1.30 5.38
N ARG A 50 25.43 -0.53 4.30
CA ARG A 50 26.67 0.22 4.04
C ARG A 50 26.77 1.55 4.79
N GLY A 51 25.69 2.02 5.42
CA GLY A 51 25.66 3.27 6.17
C GLY A 51 25.68 4.55 5.33
N GLU A 52 25.39 4.45 4.02
CA GLU A 52 25.45 5.57 3.07
C GLU A 52 24.16 6.41 3.01
N LEU A 53 23.11 6.00 3.72
CA LEU A 53 21.86 6.75 3.74
C LEU A 53 21.99 8.04 4.58
N PRO A 54 21.38 9.15 4.12
CA PRO A 54 21.39 10.46 4.80
C PRO A 54 20.43 10.51 6.00
N ILE A 55 20.19 9.37 6.66
CA ILE A 55 19.25 9.20 7.77
C ILE A 55 19.94 8.55 8.97
N ALA A 56 19.45 8.85 10.16
CA ALA A 56 19.88 8.30 11.43
C ALA A 56 18.65 7.94 12.28
N VAL A 57 18.83 6.97 13.19
CA VAL A 57 17.79 6.63 14.17
C VAL A 57 17.76 7.74 15.22
N LYS A 58 16.59 8.34 15.46
CA LYS A 58 16.36 9.19 16.63
C LYS A 58 15.58 8.39 17.66
N HIS A 59 16.19 8.19 18.82
CA HIS A 59 15.55 7.54 19.95
C HIS A 59 14.77 8.57 20.76
N GLU A 60 13.44 8.57 20.64
CA GLU A 60 12.56 9.37 21.48
C GLU A 60 11.78 8.46 22.44
N ASN A 61 11.44 8.96 23.63
CA ASN A 61 10.71 8.19 24.65
C ASN A 61 9.31 7.73 24.20
N ARG A 62 8.77 8.26 23.09
CA ARG A 62 7.45 7.91 22.52
C ARG A 62 7.52 7.02 21.27
N GLY A 63 8.72 6.71 20.76
CA GLY A 63 8.91 5.90 19.56
C GLY A 63 10.18 6.23 18.81
N ASN A 64 10.52 5.40 17.82
CA ASN A 64 11.66 5.65 16.94
C ASN A 64 11.22 6.61 15.82
N SER A 65 11.81 7.79 15.76
CA SER A 65 11.67 8.73 14.65
C SER A 65 12.94 8.74 13.80
N ILE A 66 12.85 9.19 12.55
CA ILE A 66 14.03 9.37 11.71
C ILE A 66 14.61 10.77 11.92
N ALA A 67 15.92 10.89 12.02
CA ALA A 67 16.63 12.15 11.95
C ALA A 67 17.43 12.20 10.65
N TRP A 68 17.24 13.27 9.88
CA TRP A 68 18.03 13.49 8.67
C TRP A 68 19.41 14.03 9.03
N LYS A 69 20.46 13.44 8.45
CA LYS A 69 21.84 13.92 8.61
C LYS A 69 22.11 15.16 7.75
N VAL A 70 21.40 15.27 6.63
CA VAL A 70 21.50 16.34 5.65
C VAL A 70 20.12 16.91 5.41
N ASP A 71 20.04 18.21 5.15
CA ASP A 71 18.77 18.88 4.99
C ASP A 71 18.03 18.38 3.74
N VAL A 72 16.75 18.03 3.90
CA VAL A 72 15.98 17.32 2.86
C VAL A 72 15.80 18.14 1.60
N GLU A 73 15.79 19.46 1.74
CA GLU A 73 15.68 20.38 0.62
C GLU A 73 16.95 20.40 -0.23
N THR A 74 18.12 20.12 0.34
CA THR A 74 19.41 20.14 -0.38
C THR A 74 19.75 18.82 -1.06
N LEU A 75 18.98 17.77 -0.75
CA LEU A 75 19.23 16.42 -1.23
C LEU A 75 19.01 16.28 -2.74
N ASP A 76 19.75 15.37 -3.39
CA ASP A 76 19.51 15.02 -4.80
C ASP A 76 18.36 14.02 -4.94
N TYR A 77 17.23 14.50 -5.45
CA TYR A 77 16.02 13.70 -5.62
C TYR A 77 16.15 12.63 -6.70
N HIS A 78 17.03 12.80 -7.70
CA HIS A 78 17.21 11.80 -8.75
C HIS A 78 17.86 10.53 -8.20
N HIS A 79 18.77 10.66 -7.23
CA HIS A 79 19.43 9.53 -6.61
C HIS A 79 18.60 8.94 -5.45
N TYR A 80 18.18 9.78 -4.51
CA TYR A 80 17.63 9.29 -3.25
C TYR A 80 16.15 8.93 -3.34
N LEU A 81 15.32 9.69 -4.07
CA LEU A 81 13.88 9.42 -4.09
C LEU A 81 13.56 8.02 -4.69
N PRO A 82 14.11 7.62 -5.85
CA PRO A 82 13.92 6.27 -6.37
C PRO A 82 14.48 5.18 -5.43
N LEU A 83 15.59 5.46 -4.74
CA LEU A 83 16.19 4.53 -3.77
C LEU A 83 15.25 4.28 -2.58
N PHE A 84 14.62 5.33 -2.04
CA PHE A 84 13.63 5.19 -0.97
C PHE A 84 12.37 4.45 -1.46
N PHE A 85 11.90 4.74 -2.68
CA PHE A 85 10.76 4.02 -3.28
C PHE A 85 11.05 2.54 -3.55
N ASP A 86 12.30 2.15 -3.85
CA ASP A 86 12.71 0.74 -3.93
C ASP A 86 12.59 0.04 -2.56
N GLY A 87 12.75 0.79 -1.48
CA GLY A 87 12.53 0.31 -0.10
C GLY A 87 11.07 -0.01 0.24
N LEU A 88 10.08 0.33 -0.60
CA LEU A 88 8.68 -0.02 -0.36
C LEU A 88 8.42 -1.53 -0.31
N THR A 89 9.29 -2.34 -0.93
CA THR A 89 9.20 -3.80 -0.87
C THR A 89 9.64 -4.38 0.47
N GLU A 90 10.33 -3.60 1.31
CA GLU A 90 10.84 -4.06 2.60
C GLU A 90 9.72 -4.15 3.64
N THR A 91 9.65 -5.31 4.30
CA THR A 91 8.71 -5.61 5.40
C THR A 91 9.41 -5.93 6.72
N ALA A 92 10.76 -5.92 6.71
CA ALA A 92 11.56 -6.21 7.88
C ALA A 92 11.86 -4.92 8.65
N PHE A 93 11.71 -4.97 9.97
CA PHE A 93 12.18 -3.91 10.86
C PHE A 93 13.72 -3.97 10.95
N PRO A 94 14.44 -2.83 10.87
CA PRO A 94 13.96 -1.44 10.87
C PRO A 94 13.77 -0.81 9.48
N TYR A 95 14.08 -1.53 8.39
CA TYR A 95 14.10 -1.01 7.01
C TYR A 95 12.77 -0.42 6.56
N GLU A 96 11.66 -1.09 6.87
CA GLU A 96 10.30 -0.64 6.54
C GLU A 96 10.00 0.76 7.08
N LEU A 97 10.41 1.05 8.31
CA LEU A 97 10.16 2.34 8.97
C LEU A 97 10.95 3.46 8.28
N PHE A 98 12.23 3.21 8.00
CA PHE A 98 13.09 4.19 7.32
C PHE A 98 12.62 4.49 5.89
N ALA A 99 12.24 3.46 5.14
CA ALA A 99 11.73 3.63 3.79
C ALA A 99 10.45 4.49 3.80
N ARG A 100 9.47 4.12 4.62
CA ARG A 100 8.17 4.82 4.66
C ARG A 100 8.29 6.26 5.15
N GLN A 101 8.94 6.47 6.29
CA GLN A 101 9.07 7.81 6.85
C GLN A 101 9.96 8.69 5.96
N GLY A 102 11.02 8.13 5.38
CA GLY A 102 11.89 8.85 4.45
C GLY A 102 11.14 9.34 3.22
N ILE A 103 10.27 8.50 2.63
CA ILE A 103 9.44 8.90 1.51
C ILE A 103 8.49 10.03 1.91
N HIS A 104 7.78 9.91 3.03
CA HIS A 104 6.85 10.95 3.48
C HIS A 104 7.55 12.30 3.66
N ASP A 105 8.68 12.30 4.35
CA ASP A 105 9.50 13.49 4.59
C ASP A 105 10.02 14.15 3.30
N MET A 106 10.47 13.35 2.33
CA MET A 106 10.92 13.84 1.02
C MET A 106 9.77 14.37 0.17
N LEU A 107 8.60 13.76 0.26
CA LEU A 107 7.42 14.19 -0.48
C LEU A 107 6.81 15.48 0.10
N ASP A 108 6.88 15.69 1.41
CA ASP A 108 6.40 16.93 2.05
C ASP A 108 7.30 18.13 1.76
N ARG A 109 8.63 17.92 1.68
CA ARG A 109 9.62 19.00 1.50
C ARG A 109 10.21 19.09 0.09
N GLY A 110 9.82 18.21 -0.83
CA GLY A 110 10.44 18.12 -2.16
C GLY A 110 9.97 19.16 -3.18
N GLY A 111 8.73 19.64 -3.06
CA GLY A 111 8.15 20.66 -3.94
C GLY A 111 8.42 20.38 -5.44
N PRO A 112 9.03 21.32 -6.18
CA PRO A 112 9.22 21.20 -7.63
C PRO A 112 10.25 20.14 -8.05
N LYS A 113 11.06 19.63 -7.12
CA LYS A 113 12.11 18.62 -7.42
C LYS A 113 11.53 17.23 -7.69
N ILE A 114 10.28 16.99 -7.31
CA ILE A 114 9.61 15.69 -7.45
C ILE A 114 9.22 15.42 -8.90
N LEU A 115 8.73 16.44 -9.62
CA LEU A 115 8.22 16.34 -10.98
C LEU A 115 9.21 15.70 -11.99
N PRO A 116 10.50 16.10 -12.07
CA PRO A 116 11.44 15.49 -13.01
C PRO A 116 11.78 14.02 -12.69
N VAL A 117 11.54 13.57 -11.46
CA VAL A 117 11.91 12.21 -11.00
C VAL A 117 10.81 11.18 -11.26
N ILE A 118 9.58 11.61 -11.57
CA ILE A 118 8.41 10.74 -11.78
C ILE A 118 8.69 9.52 -12.68
N PRO A 119 9.34 9.65 -13.86
CA PRO A 119 9.62 8.49 -14.71
C PRO A 119 10.45 7.40 -14.02
N GLN A 120 11.34 7.77 -13.09
CA GLN A 120 12.19 6.85 -12.35
C GLN A 120 11.43 6.11 -11.24
N LEU A 121 10.34 6.69 -10.72
CA LEU A 121 9.54 6.09 -9.64
C LEU A 121 8.59 4.99 -10.13
N ILE A 122 8.28 4.95 -11.43
CA ILE A 122 7.30 4.01 -12.00
C ILE A 122 7.72 2.55 -11.79
N MET A 123 9.00 2.25 -11.98
CA MET A 123 9.51 0.88 -11.84
C MET A 123 9.50 0.40 -10.38
N PRO A 124 10.02 1.15 -9.39
CA PRO A 124 9.87 0.81 -7.97
C PRO A 124 8.42 0.63 -7.52
N ILE A 125 7.50 1.52 -7.92
CA ILE A 125 6.07 1.42 -7.58
C ILE A 125 5.48 0.12 -8.15
N ARG A 126 5.76 -0.17 -9.42
CA ARG A 126 5.30 -1.41 -10.07
C ARG A 126 5.85 -2.64 -9.36
N ASN A 127 7.12 -2.63 -8.97
CA ASN A 127 7.75 -3.75 -8.25
C ASN A 127 7.09 -3.98 -6.88
N ALA A 128 6.85 -2.92 -6.11
CA ALA A 128 6.17 -3.01 -4.81
C ALA A 128 4.74 -3.57 -4.93
N LEU A 129 3.98 -3.12 -5.93
CA LEU A 129 2.63 -3.65 -6.18
C LEU A 129 2.65 -5.12 -6.62
N ASN A 130 3.66 -5.52 -7.41
CA ASN A 130 3.80 -6.90 -7.90
C ASN A 130 4.20 -7.92 -6.82
N THR A 131 4.63 -7.48 -5.63
CA THR A 131 4.86 -8.36 -4.47
C THR A 131 3.58 -9.09 -4.06
N ARG A 132 2.40 -8.52 -4.35
CA ARG A 132 1.07 -9.06 -3.98
C ARG A 132 0.87 -9.26 -2.46
N ASN A 133 1.75 -8.68 -1.64
CA ASN A 133 1.60 -8.62 -0.21
C ASN A 133 0.65 -7.47 0.16
N HIS A 134 -0.39 -7.77 0.93
CA HIS A 134 -1.43 -6.80 1.29
C HIS A 134 -0.88 -5.56 2.01
N GLN A 135 0.07 -5.73 2.94
CA GLN A 135 0.65 -4.60 3.70
C GLN A 135 1.45 -3.66 2.80
N VAL A 136 2.27 -4.23 1.90
CA VAL A 136 3.08 -3.47 0.94
C VAL A 136 2.19 -2.73 -0.05
N MET A 137 1.16 -3.38 -0.60
CA MET A 137 0.23 -2.75 -1.54
C MET A 137 -0.52 -1.57 -0.89
N CYS A 138 -1.08 -1.76 0.31
CA CYS A 138 -1.78 -0.70 1.02
C CYS A 138 -0.88 0.51 1.30
N THR A 139 0.37 0.25 1.70
CA THR A 139 1.36 1.32 1.92
C THR A 139 1.70 2.03 0.61
N THR A 140 1.95 1.27 -0.46
CA THR A 140 2.31 1.84 -1.77
C THR A 140 1.20 2.74 -2.31
N VAL A 141 -0.07 2.36 -2.12
CA VAL A 141 -1.22 3.20 -2.51
C VAL A 141 -1.28 4.49 -1.69
N LYS A 142 -1.05 4.42 -0.38
CA LYS A 142 -1.00 5.63 0.48
C LYS A 142 0.13 6.57 0.07
N VAL A 143 1.30 6.03 -0.23
CA VAL A 143 2.44 6.80 -0.75
C VAL A 143 2.12 7.39 -2.12
N LEU A 144 1.43 6.67 -2.99
CA LEU A 144 1.00 7.18 -4.30
C LEU A 144 -0.01 8.34 -4.15
N GLN A 145 -0.93 8.26 -3.19
CA GLN A 145 -1.84 9.36 -2.87
C GLN A 145 -1.08 10.59 -2.38
N HIS A 146 -0.10 10.39 -1.49
CA HIS A 146 0.76 11.47 -1.02
C HIS A 146 1.54 12.12 -2.16
N LEU A 147 2.18 11.31 -3.02
CA LEU A 147 2.94 11.76 -4.19
C LEU A 147 2.12 12.70 -5.10
N VAL A 148 0.87 12.35 -5.37
CA VAL A 148 -0.03 13.18 -6.21
C VAL A 148 -0.40 14.48 -5.52
N MET A 149 -0.46 14.51 -4.19
CA MET A 149 -0.77 15.70 -3.39
C MET A 149 0.45 16.58 -3.09
N SER A 150 1.67 16.10 -3.33
CA SER A 150 2.92 16.76 -2.94
C SER A 150 3.31 17.96 -3.81
N ALA A 151 3.02 17.95 -5.11
CA ALA A 151 3.43 19.02 -6.02
C ALA A 151 2.50 19.19 -7.22
N ASP A 152 2.48 20.40 -7.77
CA ASP A 152 1.68 20.75 -8.93
C ASP A 152 2.10 19.94 -10.17
N LYS A 153 1.11 19.56 -11.00
CA LYS A 153 1.29 18.79 -12.25
C LYS A 153 1.84 17.37 -12.09
N VAL A 154 2.11 16.88 -10.88
CA VAL A 154 2.52 15.47 -10.66
C VAL A 154 1.43 14.50 -11.13
N GLY A 155 0.16 14.81 -10.88
CA GLY A 155 -0.97 14.01 -11.35
C GLY A 155 -1.03 13.90 -12.87
N GLU A 156 -0.80 15.00 -13.59
CA GLU A 156 -0.75 15.03 -15.06
C GLU A 156 0.43 14.23 -15.61
N ALA A 157 1.61 14.36 -14.99
CA ALA A 157 2.82 13.62 -15.37
C ALA A 157 2.69 12.10 -15.16
N LEU A 158 1.82 11.66 -14.26
CA LEU A 158 1.57 10.24 -13.99
C LEU A 158 0.63 9.57 -15.00
N VAL A 159 -0.19 10.33 -15.72
CA VAL A 159 -1.18 9.83 -16.69
C VAL A 159 -0.62 8.80 -17.68
N PRO A 160 0.52 9.00 -18.36
CA PRO A 160 1.05 8.02 -19.31
C PRO A 160 1.40 6.67 -18.66
N TYR A 161 1.61 6.62 -17.34
CA TYR A 161 2.05 5.43 -16.62
C TYR A 161 0.92 4.64 -15.95
N PHE A 162 -0.33 5.13 -15.99
CA PHE A 162 -1.47 4.46 -15.35
C PHE A 162 -1.69 3.03 -15.82
N ARG A 163 -1.43 2.70 -17.09
CA ARG A 163 -1.55 1.31 -17.57
C ARG A 163 -0.62 0.35 -16.81
N GLN A 164 0.57 0.81 -16.44
CA GLN A 164 1.54 -0.02 -15.74
C GLN A 164 1.16 -0.22 -14.26
N ILE A 165 0.65 0.84 -13.62
CA ILE A 165 0.33 0.85 -12.19
C ILE A 165 -1.04 0.19 -11.93
N LEU A 166 -2.07 0.54 -12.71
CA LEU A 166 -3.46 0.12 -12.48
C LEU A 166 -3.72 -1.36 -12.78
N THR A 167 -2.92 -1.97 -13.67
CA THR A 167 -3.09 -3.39 -14.02
C THR A 167 -3.01 -4.29 -12.78
N VAL A 168 -2.17 -3.94 -11.79
CA VAL A 168 -2.02 -4.73 -10.56
C VAL A 168 -3.21 -4.50 -9.61
N PHE A 169 -3.74 -3.29 -9.52
CA PHE A 169 -4.92 -2.99 -8.68
C PHE A 169 -6.17 -3.73 -9.15
N ASN A 170 -6.33 -3.94 -10.46
CA ASN A 170 -7.47 -4.68 -11.00
C ASN A 170 -7.55 -6.12 -10.48
N LEU A 171 -6.42 -6.74 -10.12
CA LEU A 171 -6.41 -8.08 -9.52
C LEU A 171 -7.03 -8.11 -8.12
N PHE A 172 -6.96 -7.00 -7.37
CA PHE A 172 -7.33 -6.95 -5.95
C PHE A 172 -8.56 -6.08 -5.65
N LYS A 173 -9.13 -5.40 -6.65
CA LYS A 173 -10.28 -4.46 -6.52
C LYS A 173 -11.47 -5.02 -5.74
N ASN A 174 -11.73 -6.33 -5.84
CA ASN A 174 -12.89 -6.98 -5.22
C ASN A 174 -12.58 -7.71 -3.91
N LYS A 175 -11.31 -7.71 -3.45
CA LYS A 175 -10.96 -8.27 -2.14
C LYS A 175 -11.26 -7.26 -1.05
N ARG A 176 -12.54 -7.08 -0.72
CA ARG A 176 -12.94 -6.44 0.54
C ARG A 176 -12.75 -7.44 1.66
N SER A 177 -11.53 -7.56 2.15
CA SER A 177 -11.32 -8.11 3.48
C SER A 177 -11.98 -7.12 4.45
N ALA A 178 -12.81 -7.59 5.38
CA ALA A 178 -13.06 -6.82 6.59
C ALA A 178 -11.71 -6.67 7.29
N VAL A 179 -10.95 -5.65 6.92
CA VAL A 179 -9.67 -5.32 7.54
C VAL A 179 -10.05 -4.89 8.94
N LYS A 180 -10.02 -5.85 9.89
CA LYS A 180 -9.61 -5.53 11.24
C LYS A 180 -8.23 -4.92 11.06
N LEU A 181 -8.21 -3.60 11.01
CA LEU A 181 -7.01 -2.82 11.14
C LEU A 181 -6.43 -3.32 12.46
N CYS A 182 -5.42 -4.18 12.43
CA CYS A 182 -4.60 -4.38 13.61
C CYS A 182 -4.09 -2.98 13.95
N PRO A 183 -4.46 -2.39 15.09
CA PRO A 183 -3.93 -1.10 15.48
C PRO A 183 -2.46 -1.34 15.84
N LEU A 184 -1.58 -1.29 14.85
CA LEU A 184 -0.15 -1.08 15.08
C LEU A 184 0.09 0.42 15.23
N VAL A 185 -0.59 0.97 16.23
CA VAL A 185 -0.31 2.16 17.02
C VAL A 185 -1.37 2.08 18.13
N ASN A 186 -0.91 2.08 19.38
CA ASN A 186 -1.67 1.84 20.62
C ASN A 186 -1.78 0.37 21.07
N ARG A 187 -0.64 -0.31 21.22
CA ARG A 187 -0.52 -1.34 22.27
C ARG A 187 0.09 -0.67 23.51
N PRO A 188 -0.66 -0.46 24.63
CA PRO A 188 -0.04 -0.07 25.88
C PRO A 188 0.92 -1.19 26.33
N PRO A 189 2.08 -0.86 26.92
CA PRO A 189 3.02 -1.87 27.36
C PRO A 189 2.36 -2.78 28.39
N GLN A 190 2.36 -4.08 28.08
CA GLN A 190 2.01 -5.11 29.04
C GLN A 190 3.04 -5.07 30.17
N SER A 191 2.51 -4.97 31.37
CA SER A 191 3.18 -5.16 32.64
C SER A 191 4.11 -6.37 32.61
N VAL A 192 5.41 -6.11 32.74
CA VAL A 192 6.32 -7.04 33.42
C VAL A 192 6.69 -6.42 34.76
N PRO A 193 6.77 -7.22 35.84
CA PRO A 193 6.73 -6.71 37.21
C PRO A 193 8.02 -5.97 37.55
N CYS A 194 7.88 -4.70 37.91
CA CYS A 194 8.94 -3.89 38.48
C CYS A 194 9.13 -4.31 39.94
N ALA A 195 10.10 -5.19 40.19
CA ALA A 195 10.71 -5.30 41.49
C ALA A 195 11.65 -4.11 41.65
N CYS A 196 11.25 -3.11 42.44
CA CYS A 196 12.12 -2.30 43.29
C CYS A 196 11.27 -1.29 44.06
N LEU A 197 11.22 -1.49 45.38
CA LEU A 197 10.70 -0.57 46.37
C LEU A 197 11.49 0.74 46.34
N HIS A 198 10.83 1.89 46.22
CA HIS A 198 10.78 2.98 47.23
C HIS A 198 10.11 4.25 46.70
N PRO A 199 9.53 5.10 47.58
CA PRO A 199 8.61 6.17 47.22
C PRO A 199 9.26 7.55 47.28
N CYS A 200 9.01 8.44 46.31
CA CYS A 200 9.22 9.89 46.49
C CYS A 200 8.30 10.74 45.59
N SER A 201 7.23 11.23 46.23
CA SER A 201 6.68 12.60 46.19
C SER A 201 6.47 13.35 44.87
N LEU A 202 5.18 13.69 44.68
CA LEU A 202 4.60 14.67 43.76
C LEU A 202 5.17 16.10 43.88
N SER A 203 5.27 16.79 42.74
CA SER A 203 4.89 18.21 42.55
C SER A 203 4.70 18.43 41.03
N SER A 204 3.50 18.70 40.53
CA SER A 204 2.77 19.99 40.44
C SER A 204 3.04 20.76 39.14
N PHE A 205 1.94 21.19 38.49
CA PHE A 205 1.81 22.32 37.55
C PHE A 205 2.39 22.16 36.13
N SER A 206 1.82 22.69 35.04
CA SER A 206 0.52 23.32 34.73
C SER A 206 0.46 23.51 33.20
N SER A 207 -0.72 23.43 32.60
CA SER A 207 -0.98 23.84 31.21
C SER A 207 -0.76 25.34 30.99
N PRO A 208 -0.50 25.79 29.75
CA PRO A 208 -1.53 26.60 29.08
C PRO A 208 -1.67 26.41 27.54
N GLN A 209 -2.87 26.75 27.06
CA GLN A 209 -3.33 27.04 25.68
C GLN A 209 -3.91 28.48 25.71
N PRO A 210 -4.43 29.09 24.62
CA PRO A 210 -4.06 29.14 23.19
C PRO A 210 -4.15 30.59 22.58
N SER A 211 -3.82 30.76 21.29
CA SER A 211 -4.36 31.74 20.29
C SER A 211 -3.37 31.85 19.10
N SER A 212 -3.66 32.11 17.82
CA SER A 212 -4.81 32.69 17.10
C SER A 212 -4.72 32.42 15.57
N SER A 213 -5.89 32.41 14.91
CA SER A 213 -6.23 32.88 13.53
C SER A 213 -5.68 32.24 12.22
N CYS A 214 -6.63 31.64 11.48
CA CYS A 214 -6.76 31.49 9.99
C CYS A 214 -6.97 32.85 9.27
N PRO A 215 -7.00 33.04 7.91
CA PRO A 215 -7.59 32.21 6.82
C PRO A 215 -6.75 32.18 5.49
N SER A 216 -7.05 31.46 4.39
CA SER A 216 -8.28 31.37 3.60
C SER A 216 -8.28 30.18 2.61
N LEU A 217 -9.48 29.60 2.42
CA LEU A 217 -9.83 28.60 1.42
C LEU A 217 -10.32 29.28 0.14
N SER A 218 -9.81 28.90 -1.03
CA SER A 218 -10.57 29.08 -2.30
C SER A 218 -10.18 28.13 -3.46
N ALA A 219 -9.40 27.06 -3.25
CA ALA A 219 -9.01 26.18 -4.38
C ALA A 219 -9.03 24.67 -4.09
N LYS A 220 -9.42 24.23 -2.88
CA LYS A 220 -9.42 22.80 -2.50
C LYS A 220 -10.80 22.12 -2.58
N GLN A 221 -11.84 22.82 -3.04
CA GLN A 221 -13.21 22.33 -2.98
C GLN A 221 -13.60 21.35 -4.11
N ASN A 222 -12.80 21.19 -5.17
CA ASN A 222 -13.19 20.34 -6.30
C ASN A 222 -12.79 18.86 -6.19
N TRP A 223 -12.02 18.44 -5.17
CA TRP A 223 -11.67 17.02 -4.98
C TRP A 223 -12.42 16.34 -3.83
N LEU A 224 -13.06 17.10 -2.93
CA LEU A 224 -13.92 16.54 -1.88
C LEU A 224 -15.31 16.12 -2.38
N SER A 225 -15.77 16.64 -3.53
CA SER A 225 -17.09 16.27 -4.10
C SER A 225 -17.11 14.91 -4.82
N LEU A 226 -15.95 14.27 -5.03
CA LEU A 226 -15.85 12.90 -5.57
C LEU A 226 -15.61 11.84 -4.47
N GLY A 227 -15.31 12.26 -3.24
CA GLY A 227 -15.01 11.37 -2.11
C GLY A 227 -16.20 11.02 -1.21
N ALA A 228 -17.37 11.61 -1.43
CA ALA A 228 -18.55 11.46 -0.57
C ALA A 228 -19.55 10.38 -1.03
N ILE A 229 -19.16 9.46 -1.93
CA ILE A 229 -20.01 8.34 -2.39
C ILE A 229 -19.44 7.00 -1.91
N ILE A 230 -19.13 6.87 -0.61
CA ILE A 230 -19.02 5.56 0.05
C ILE A 230 -19.50 5.68 1.51
N HIS A 231 -20.80 5.95 1.70
CA HIS A 231 -21.50 5.47 2.90
C HIS A 231 -22.86 4.93 2.48
N LEU A 232 -23.07 3.65 2.74
CA LEU A 232 -24.25 2.87 2.40
C LEU A 232 -25.49 3.38 3.15
N HIS A 233 -26.57 3.66 2.40
CA HIS A 233 -27.94 3.51 2.89
C HIS A 233 -28.59 2.36 2.10
N PRO A 234 -29.30 1.42 2.73
CA PRO A 234 -30.00 0.36 2.01
C PRO A 234 -31.16 0.95 1.18
N PRO A 235 -31.46 0.40 -0.01
CA PRO A 235 -32.59 0.84 -0.83
C PRO A 235 -33.93 0.34 -0.26
N PRO A 236 -35.01 1.15 -0.31
CA PRO A 236 -36.35 0.72 0.09
C PRO A 236 -36.98 -0.24 -0.94
N PRO A 237 -37.95 -1.09 -0.53
CA PRO A 237 -38.62 -2.03 -1.43
C PRO A 237 -39.53 -1.32 -2.44
N PRO A 238 -39.68 -1.87 -3.67
CA PRO A 238 -40.49 -1.25 -4.72
C PRO A 238 -42.00 -1.40 -4.44
N THR A 239 -42.74 -0.30 -4.63
CA THR A 239 -44.20 -0.28 -4.65
C THR A 239 -44.75 -0.83 -5.98
N PRO A 240 -45.99 -1.39 -5.98
CA PRO A 240 -46.53 -2.15 -7.12
C PRO A 240 -46.81 -1.35 -8.41
N ASP A 241 -46.61 -0.03 -8.43
CA ASP A 241 -46.89 0.80 -9.61
C ASP A 241 -45.73 0.89 -10.63
N ALA A 242 -44.54 0.35 -10.30
CA ALA A 242 -43.36 0.42 -11.17
C ALA A 242 -43.29 -0.67 -12.27
N LEU A 243 -44.19 -1.66 -12.27
CA LEU A 243 -44.21 -2.75 -13.27
C LEU A 243 -44.98 -2.40 -14.55
N ALA A 244 -45.76 -1.31 -14.58
CA ALA A 244 -46.51 -0.91 -15.78
C ALA A 244 -45.69 -0.09 -16.80
N ALA A 245 -44.52 0.44 -16.39
CA ALA A 245 -43.71 1.34 -17.23
C ALA A 245 -42.66 0.63 -18.11
N TRP A 246 -42.40 -0.66 -17.90
CA TRP A 246 -41.37 -1.42 -18.64
C TRP A 246 -41.90 -2.20 -19.86
N LEU A 247 -43.21 -2.16 -20.14
CA LEU A 247 -43.86 -2.98 -21.19
C LEU A 247 -44.34 -2.20 -22.42
N VAL A 248 -43.77 -1.02 -22.71
CA VAL A 248 -44.15 -0.19 -23.89
C VAL A 248 -42.93 0.33 -24.68
N SER A 249 -41.73 -0.25 -24.55
CA SER A 249 -40.56 0.22 -25.33
C SER A 249 -39.67 -0.86 -25.93
N ASP A 250 -40.22 -2.04 -26.20
CA ASP A 250 -39.66 -2.93 -27.22
C ASP A 250 -40.76 -3.32 -28.21
N LYS A 251 -40.65 -2.73 -29.40
CA LYS A 251 -41.37 -3.10 -30.61
C LYS A 251 -40.37 -3.79 -31.52
#